data_AF-A0A8C4ND70-F1
#
_entry.id   AF-A0A8C4ND70-F1
#
_cell.length_a   1.000
_cell.length_b   1.000
_cell.length_c   1.000
_cell.angle_alpha   90.00
_cell.angle_beta   90.00
_cell.angle_gamma   90.00
#
_symmetry.space_group_name_H-M   'P 1'
#
loop_
_entity.id
_entity.type
_entity.pdbx_description
1 polymer ?
#
loop_
_entity_poly.entity_id
_entity_poly.type
_entity_poly.pdbx_seq_one_letter_code
_entity_poly.pdbx_strand_id
1 'polypeptide(L)'
;MPHLLQEPNWDISDYLSDLYKQLKSWQKVYWYLWGTINFLKCSSCDKNFLCNQLAHCHYHTEMSVCSKVQGQNEVASGTMFYPCCNQLDVPHDIQGCQTKDHVVLFAEEDSVTSGSSSAWRVFCDLLRFRNDVCVLPELTPEW
;
A
#
# COMPACT_ATOMS: atom_id res chain seq x y z
N MET A 1 20.82 -27.72 -5.70
CA MET A 1 20.35 -26.86 -4.60
C MET A 1 20.77 -25.44 -4.92
N PRO A 2 19.85 -24.47 -5.04
CA PRO A 2 20.26 -23.10 -5.27
C PRO A 2 20.95 -22.60 -4.01
N HIS A 3 22.21 -22.19 -4.14
CA HIS A 3 22.87 -21.40 -3.12
C HIS A 3 22.06 -20.12 -2.96
N LEU A 4 21.49 -19.92 -1.76
CA LEU A 4 20.93 -18.63 -1.39
C LEU A 4 22.07 -17.62 -1.55
N LEU A 5 21.95 -16.74 -2.54
CA LEU A 5 22.86 -15.63 -2.75
C LEU A 5 22.78 -14.78 -1.49
N GLN A 6 23.77 -14.94 -0.61
CA GLN A 6 23.93 -14.06 0.52
C GLN A 6 24.45 -12.75 -0.05
N GLU A 7 23.61 -11.72 -0.04
CA GLU A 7 23.98 -10.38 -0.46
C GLU A 7 25.22 -9.96 0.36
N PRO A 8 26.41 -9.83 -0.24
CA PRO A 8 27.67 -9.77 0.50
C PRO A 8 27.84 -8.49 1.34
N ASN A 9 26.97 -7.50 1.12
CA ASN A 9 27.05 -6.17 1.72
C ASN A 9 25.84 -5.82 2.61
N TRP A 10 24.93 -6.77 2.87
CA TRP A 10 23.76 -6.50 3.71
C TRP A 10 23.94 -7.09 5.12
N ASP A 11 23.96 -6.22 6.13
CA ASP A 11 24.00 -6.59 7.55
C ASP A 11 22.76 -6.06 8.29
N ILE A 12 22.04 -6.96 8.96
CA ILE A 12 20.82 -6.61 9.70
C ILE A 12 21.09 -5.68 10.89
N SER A 13 22.25 -5.80 11.53
CA SER A 13 22.65 -4.99 12.68
C SER A 13 22.89 -3.55 12.25
N ASP A 14 23.52 -3.35 11.09
CA ASP A 14 23.71 -2.02 10.51
C ASP A 14 22.38 -1.38 10.14
N TYR A 15 21.48 -2.14 9.48
CA TYR A 15 20.14 -1.67 9.15
C TYR A 15 19.31 -1.28 10.38
N LEU A 16 19.29 -2.12 11.41
CA LEU A 16 18.61 -1.82 12.68
C LEU A 16 19.22 -0.62 13.39
N SER A 17 20.54 -0.48 13.34
CA SER A 17 21.25 0.68 13.89
C SER A 17 20.86 1.97 13.19
N ASP A 18 20.74 1.95 11.86
CA ASP A 18 20.34 3.12 11.08
C ASP A 18 18.86 3.48 11.29
N LEU A 19 17.97 2.49 11.37
CA LEU A 19 16.58 2.71 11.78
C LEU A 19 16.50 3.36 13.16
N TYR A 20 17.27 2.89 14.14
CA TYR A 20 17.30 3.50 15.47
C TYR A 20 17.86 4.92 15.44
N LYS A 21 18.92 5.17 14.65
CA LYS A 21 19.48 6.52 14.47
C LYS A 21 18.44 7.49 13.91
N GLN A 22 17.51 7.05 13.07
CA GLN A 22 16.46 7.92 12.51
C GLN A 22 15.26 8.06 13.45
N LEU A 23 14.74 6.94 13.94
CA LEU A 23 13.50 6.91 14.71
C LEU A 23 13.70 7.26 16.20
N LYS A 24 14.93 7.17 16.71
CA LYS A 24 15.34 7.48 18.10
C LYS A 24 14.57 6.70 19.17
N SER A 25 13.95 5.56 18.82
CA SER A 25 13.19 4.73 19.74
C SER A 25 13.07 3.30 19.23
N TRP A 26 13.45 2.33 20.05
CA TRP A 26 13.28 0.91 19.72
C TRP A 26 11.82 0.50 19.56
N GLN A 27 10.90 1.15 20.27
CA GLN A 27 9.47 0.93 20.08
C GLN A 27 9.02 1.35 18.67
N LYS A 28 9.53 2.48 18.16
CA LYS A 28 9.25 2.93 16.79
C LYS A 28 9.88 2.00 15.75
N VAL A 29 11.14 1.58 15.96
CA VAL A 29 11.81 0.59 15.10
C VAL A 29 10.99 -0.69 15.01
N TYR A 30 10.51 -1.20 16.15
CA TYR A 30 9.66 -2.38 16.20
C TYR A 30 8.39 -2.20 15.37
N TRP A 31 7.62 -1.13 15.60
CA TRP A 31 6.35 -0.92 14.91
C TRP A 31 6.52 -0.63 13.42
N TYR A 32 7.60 0.04 13.03
CA TYR A 32 7.96 0.21 11.64
C TYR A 32 8.17 -1.15 10.94
N LEU A 33 9.03 -2.02 11.50
CA LEU A 33 9.29 -3.36 10.94
C LEU A 33 8.06 -4.25 10.98
N TRP A 34 7.27 -4.18 12.05
CA TRP A 34 5.99 -4.86 12.14
C TRP A 34 5.07 -4.44 10.97
N GLY A 35 5.08 -3.15 10.63
CA GLY A 35 4.36 -2.58 9.49
C GLY A 35 4.77 -3.12 8.12
N THR A 36 6.05 -3.46 7.94
CA THR A 36 6.60 -3.93 6.65
C THR A 36 6.34 -5.41 6.38
N ILE A 37 5.92 -6.19 7.39
CA ILE A 37 5.70 -7.64 7.27
C ILE A 37 4.24 -8.06 7.45
N ASN A 38 3.43 -7.25 8.13
CA ASN A 38 2.00 -7.52 8.31
C ASN A 38 1.21 -6.86 7.17
N PHE A 39 0.26 -7.60 6.61
CA PHE A 39 -0.60 -7.13 5.54
C PHE A 39 -2.07 -7.36 5.85
N LEU A 40 -2.92 -6.53 5.26
CA LEU A 40 -4.38 -6.59 5.36
C LEU A 40 -4.98 -6.45 3.95
N LYS A 41 -6.23 -6.90 3.77
CA LYS A 41 -6.95 -6.75 2.50
C LYS A 41 -7.82 -5.50 2.53
N CYS A 42 -7.79 -4.71 1.46
CA CYS A 42 -8.63 -3.51 1.32
C CYS A 42 -9.92 -3.84 0.56
N SER A 43 -11.09 -3.48 1.08
CA SER A 43 -12.38 -3.60 0.38
C SER A 43 -12.59 -2.54 -0.70
N SER A 44 -11.92 -1.38 -0.60
CA SER A 44 -12.09 -0.28 -1.57
C SER A 44 -11.30 -0.48 -2.86
N CYS A 45 -10.14 -1.13 -2.81
CA CYS A 45 -9.28 -1.35 -3.99
C CYS A 45 -9.01 -2.83 -4.27
N ASP A 46 -9.56 -3.74 -3.46
CA ASP A 46 -9.43 -5.20 -3.52
C ASP A 46 -7.99 -5.75 -3.45
N LYS A 47 -7.01 -4.90 -3.13
CA LYS A 47 -5.60 -5.27 -2.98
C LYS A 47 -5.24 -5.59 -1.53
N ASN A 48 -4.26 -6.48 -1.36
CA ASN A 48 -3.52 -6.58 -0.11
C ASN A 48 -2.54 -5.41 0.00
N PHE A 49 -2.39 -4.85 1.19
CA PHE A 49 -1.47 -3.75 1.47
C PHE A 49 -0.67 -4.04 2.74
N LEU A 50 0.58 -3.59 2.78
CA LEU A 50 1.40 -3.63 3.99
C LEU A 50 0.86 -2.62 5.01
N CYS A 51 0.93 -2.94 6.29
CA CYS A 51 0.40 -2.09 7.34
C CYS A 51 1.07 -0.70 7.37
N ASN A 52 2.35 -0.58 6.99
CA ASN A 52 3.03 0.71 6.84
C ASN A 52 2.55 1.55 5.63
N GLN A 53 1.75 0.97 4.74
CA GLN A 53 1.17 1.63 3.56
C GLN A 53 -0.32 1.95 3.76
N LEU A 54 -0.81 2.03 5.00
CA LEU A 54 -2.22 2.26 5.30
C LEU A 54 -2.80 3.45 4.52
N ALA A 55 -2.07 4.55 4.40
CA ALA A 55 -2.52 5.78 3.72
C ALA A 55 -2.33 5.77 2.19
N HIS A 56 -1.94 4.65 1.57
CA HIS A 56 -1.59 4.56 0.15
C HIS A 56 -2.68 3.88 -0.71
N CYS A 57 -3.95 3.96 -0.29
CA CYS A 57 -5.05 3.49 -1.12
C CYS A 57 -5.29 4.49 -2.25
N HIS A 58 -4.73 4.22 -3.43
CA HIS A 58 -4.89 5.06 -4.61
C HIS A 58 -6.30 4.99 -5.20
N TYR A 59 -6.86 6.14 -5.57
CA TYR A 59 -8.16 6.24 -6.24
C TYR A 59 -8.26 7.50 -7.12
N HIS A 60 -9.17 7.47 -8.08
CA HIS A 60 -9.63 8.65 -8.82
C HIS A 60 -10.94 9.14 -8.19
N THR A 61 -11.09 10.45 -8.03
CA THR A 61 -12.34 11.05 -7.52
C THR A 61 -13.45 11.04 -8.56
N GLU A 62 -13.10 10.93 -9.83
CA GLU A 62 -14.01 10.99 -10.97
C GLU A 62 -13.82 9.75 -11.86
N MET A 63 -14.88 9.31 -12.53
CA MET A 63 -14.80 8.21 -13.50
C MET A 63 -14.15 8.66 -14.80
N SER A 64 -13.53 7.72 -15.52
CA SER A 64 -12.93 8.01 -16.82
C SER A 64 -13.99 8.40 -17.85
N VAL A 65 -13.66 9.36 -18.70
CA VAL A 65 -14.53 9.87 -19.76
C VAL A 65 -13.82 9.78 -21.11
N CYS A 66 -14.59 9.54 -22.16
CA CYS A 66 -14.08 9.45 -23.52
C CYS A 66 -13.94 10.85 -24.13
N SER A 67 -12.73 11.23 -24.54
CA SER A 67 -12.53 12.46 -25.32
C SER A 67 -12.99 12.23 -26.76
N LYS A 68 -14.16 12.76 -27.11
CA LYS A 68 -14.62 12.75 -28.51
C LYS A 68 -14.00 13.93 -29.24
N VAL A 69 -12.97 13.68 -30.05
CA VAL A 69 -12.50 14.66 -31.03
C VAL A 69 -13.56 14.77 -32.12
N GLN A 70 -14.24 15.92 -32.19
CA GLN A 70 -15.27 16.19 -33.18
C GLN A 70 -14.60 16.51 -34.52
N GLY A 71 -14.33 15.47 -35.32
CA GLY A 71 -13.68 15.63 -36.62
C GLY A 71 -13.60 14.32 -37.41
N GLN A 72 -14.65 14.05 -38.19
CA GLN A 72 -14.71 13.29 -39.44
C GLN A 72 -14.16 11.84 -39.47
N ASN A 73 -15.08 10.90 -39.70
CA ASN A 73 -14.89 9.60 -40.37
C ASN A 73 -13.55 8.90 -40.12
N GLU A 74 -13.42 8.26 -38.97
CA GLU A 74 -12.66 7.03 -38.79
C GLU A 74 -13.01 6.47 -37.41
N VAL A 75 -12.93 5.14 -37.24
CA VAL A 75 -13.22 4.43 -35.99
C VAL A 75 -12.16 4.83 -34.96
N ALA A 76 -12.33 6.01 -34.37
CA ALA A 76 -11.41 6.53 -33.38
C ALA A 76 -11.63 5.75 -32.09
N SER A 77 -10.66 4.91 -31.74
CA SER A 77 -10.51 4.36 -30.39
C SER A 77 -10.54 5.53 -29.42
N GLY A 78 -11.69 5.75 -28.80
CA GLY A 78 -11.90 6.87 -27.89
C GLY A 78 -10.94 6.75 -26.72
N THR A 79 -9.97 7.65 -26.65
CA THR A 79 -9.05 7.72 -25.53
C THR A 79 -9.84 8.12 -24.27
N MET A 80 -9.86 7.21 -23.30
CA MET A 80 -10.47 7.44 -22.00
C MET A 80 -9.47 8.16 -21.10
N PHE A 81 -9.93 9.14 -20.31
CA PHE A 81 -9.09 9.85 -19.35
C PHE A 81 -9.88 10.18 -18.08
N TYR A 82 -9.19 10.30 -16.95
CA TYR A 82 -9.77 10.71 -15.67
C TYR A 82 -9.78 12.24 -15.56
N PRO A 83 -10.93 12.92 -15.48
CA PRO A 83 -10.95 14.39 -15.45
C PRO A 83 -10.31 14.98 -14.18
N CYS A 84 -10.27 14.21 -13.09
CA CYS A 84 -9.66 14.62 -11.84
C CYS A 84 -8.14 14.89 -11.92
N CYS A 85 -7.44 14.29 -12.88
CA CYS A 85 -5.98 14.43 -13.05
C CYS A 85 -5.52 14.50 -14.52
N ASN A 86 -6.45 14.39 -15.46
CA ASN A 86 -6.20 14.27 -16.90
C ASN A 86 -5.29 13.11 -17.31
N GLN A 87 -5.13 12.10 -16.44
CA GLN A 87 -4.40 10.88 -16.79
C GLN A 87 -5.24 10.00 -17.71
N LEU A 88 -4.57 9.33 -18.63
CA LEU A 88 -5.21 8.37 -19.52
C LEU A 88 -5.64 7.12 -18.75
N ASP A 89 -6.82 6.61 -19.05
CA ASP A 89 -7.31 5.34 -18.52
C ASP A 89 -6.73 4.21 -19.37
N VAL A 90 -5.45 3.94 -19.14
CA VAL A 90 -4.69 2.89 -19.82
C VAL A 90 -4.83 1.57 -19.06
N PRO A 91 -5.16 0.46 -19.74
CA PRO A 91 -5.15 -0.85 -19.12
C PRO A 91 -3.76 -1.12 -18.54
N HIS A 92 -3.70 -1.49 -17.26
CA HIS A 92 -2.51 -1.79 -16.45
C HIS A 92 -1.83 -0.62 -15.72
N ASP A 93 -2.22 0.64 -15.96
CA ASP A 93 -1.70 1.79 -15.22
C ASP A 93 -2.83 2.71 -14.72
N ILE A 94 -3.58 2.16 -13.76
CA ILE A 94 -4.73 2.77 -13.08
C ILE A 94 -4.35 3.23 -11.67
N GLN A 95 -3.13 3.74 -11.49
CA GLN A 95 -2.73 4.28 -10.20
C GLN A 95 -3.44 5.62 -9.96
N GLY A 96 -4.46 5.58 -9.11
CA GLY A 96 -5.25 6.74 -8.73
C GLY A 96 -4.41 7.94 -8.29
N CYS A 97 -4.83 9.12 -8.73
CA CYS A 97 -4.13 10.39 -8.50
C CYS A 97 -4.27 10.92 -7.06
N GLN A 98 -5.20 10.37 -6.28
CA GLN A 98 -5.38 10.70 -4.87
C GLN A 98 -5.12 9.46 -4.01
N THR A 99 -4.74 9.68 -2.76
CA THR A 99 -4.55 8.62 -1.76
C THR A 99 -5.44 8.83 -0.56
N LYS A 100 -5.87 7.73 0.06
CA LYS A 100 -6.61 7.70 1.32
C LYS A 100 -6.20 6.48 2.12
N ASP A 101 -6.68 6.40 3.36
CA ASP A 101 -6.52 5.18 4.15
C ASP A 101 -7.25 4.01 3.49
N HIS A 102 -6.59 2.85 3.43
CA HIS A 102 -7.20 1.59 3.04
C HIS A 102 -8.37 1.24 3.98
N VAL A 103 -9.44 0.67 3.42
CA VAL A 103 -10.60 0.20 4.17
C VAL A 103 -10.45 -1.30 4.37
N VAL A 104 -10.22 -1.76 5.59
CA VAL A 104 -9.91 -3.17 5.86
C VAL A 104 -11.14 -4.07 5.67
N LEU A 105 -10.97 -5.14 4.91
CA LEU A 105 -11.93 -6.20 4.72
C LEU A 105 -11.66 -7.33 5.72
N PHE A 106 -12.67 -7.68 6.52
CA PHE A 106 -12.65 -8.88 7.36
C PHE A 106 -13.50 -9.95 6.67
N ALA A 107 -12.98 -11.18 6.60
CA ALA A 107 -13.80 -12.30 6.17
C ALA A 107 -14.88 -12.56 7.23
N GLU A 108 -16.13 -12.68 6.80
CA GLU A 108 -17.19 -13.21 7.66
C GLU A 108 -16.93 -14.72 7.81
N GLU A 109 -16.31 -15.10 8.92
CA GLU A 109 -16.16 -16.52 9.26
C GLU A 109 -17.49 -17.02 9.84
N ASP A 110 -18.14 -17.96 9.14
CA ASP A 110 -19.38 -18.61 9.55
C ASP A 110 -19.21 -19.32 10.91
N SER A 111 -19.62 -18.64 11.98
CA SER A 111 -20.06 -19.19 13.27
C SER A 111 -19.07 -19.99 14.15
N VAL A 112 -19.03 -19.59 15.43
CA VAL A 112 -18.67 -20.38 16.62
C VAL A 112 -17.18 -20.64 16.92
N THR A 113 -16.32 -19.62 16.86
CA THR A 113 -15.28 -19.47 17.91
C THR A 113 -15.08 -18.01 18.24
N SER A 114 -15.26 -17.63 19.51
CA SER A 114 -15.09 -16.28 20.04
C SER A 114 -13.60 -15.88 20.15
N GLY A 115 -12.84 -16.11 19.08
CA GLY A 115 -11.48 -15.64 18.91
C GLY A 115 -11.47 -14.55 17.84
N SER A 116 -11.08 -13.34 18.21
CA SER A 116 -10.75 -12.29 17.23
C SER A 116 -9.89 -12.87 16.11
N SER A 117 -10.39 -12.84 14.86
CA SER A 117 -9.64 -13.22 13.66
C SER A 117 -8.24 -12.58 13.69
N SER A 118 -7.21 -13.29 13.20
CA SER A 118 -5.81 -12.81 13.22
C SER A 118 -5.68 -11.45 12.53
N ALA A 119 -6.44 -11.23 11.46
CA ALA A 119 -6.52 -9.95 10.76
C ALA A 119 -7.09 -8.82 11.62
N TRP A 120 -8.06 -9.11 12.50
CA TRP A 120 -8.61 -8.12 13.43
C TRP A 120 -7.57 -7.67 14.45
N ARG A 121 -6.74 -8.59 14.97
CA ARG A 121 -5.66 -8.23 15.90
C ARG A 121 -4.64 -7.31 15.24
N VAL A 122 -4.21 -7.67 14.03
CA VAL A 122 -3.32 -6.85 13.21
C VAL A 122 -3.95 -5.47 12.97
N PHE A 123 -5.23 -5.41 12.62
CA PHE A 123 -5.92 -4.12 12.44
C PHE A 123 -5.97 -3.28 13.72
N CYS A 124 -6.28 -3.88 14.87
CA CYS A 124 -6.28 -3.19 16.15
C CYS A 124 -4.91 -2.60 16.48
N ASP A 125 -3.85 -3.39 16.30
CA ASP A 125 -2.47 -2.94 16.53
C ASP A 125 -2.08 -1.83 15.54
N LEU A 126 -2.45 -1.95 14.26
CA LEU A 126 -2.23 -0.92 13.24
C LEU A 126 -2.90 0.40 13.62
N LEU A 127 -4.16 0.39 14.06
CA LEU A 127 -4.84 1.61 14.50
C LEU A 127 -4.19 2.21 15.75
N ARG A 128 -3.81 1.36 16.71
CA ARG A 128 -3.20 1.79 17.96
C ARG A 128 -1.84 2.44 17.76
N PHE A 129 -1.04 1.91 16.85
CA PHE A 129 0.35 2.34 16.61
C PHE A 129 0.55 2.98 15.23
N ARG A 130 -0.53 3.51 14.63
CA ARG A 130 -0.54 4.10 13.28
C ARG A 130 0.65 5.01 13.00
N ASN A 131 0.96 5.92 13.92
CA ASN A 131 2.02 6.92 13.76
C ASN A 131 3.43 6.32 13.83
N ASP A 132 3.62 5.16 14.45
CA ASP A 132 4.90 4.46 14.52
C ASP A 132 5.05 3.41 13.41
N VAL A 133 3.92 2.89 12.91
CA VAL A 133 3.86 1.92 11.80
C VAL A 133 4.00 2.62 10.44
N CYS A 134 3.29 3.73 10.22
CA CYS A 134 3.24 4.46 8.96
C CYS A 134 4.31 5.56 8.90
N VAL A 135 5.53 5.24 9.29
CA VAL A 135 6.67 6.16 9.18
C VAL A 135 7.36 5.93 7.84
N LEU A 136 7.70 7.02 7.16
CA LEU A 136 8.61 7.01 6.03
C LEU A 136 10.02 7.35 6.54
N PRO A 137 10.87 6.36 6.88
CA PRO A 137 12.26 6.64 7.10
C PRO A 137 12.88 7.14 5.79
N GLU A 138 13.82 8.07 5.88
CA GLU A 138 14.58 8.58 4.71
C GLU A 138 15.48 7.50 4.08
N LEU A 139 15.46 6.27 4.63
CA LEU A 139 15.99 5.06 4.04
C LEU A 139 15.10 4.60 2.88
N THR A 140 15.00 5.36 1.80
CA THR A 140 14.75 4.72 0.50
C THR A 140 16.08 4.11 0.08
N PRO A 141 16.26 2.78 0.10
CA PRO A 141 17.42 2.20 -0.53
C PRO A 141 17.24 2.40 -2.04
N GLU A 142 18.14 3.17 -2.66
CA GLU A 142 18.36 3.07 -4.09
C GLU A 142 18.89 1.65 -4.35
N TRP A 143 18.03 0.75 -4.81
CA TRP A 143 18.43 -0.55 -5.35
C TRP A 143 18.10 -0.60 -6.83
#